data_AF-A0A2E2G6V4-F1
#
_entry.id   AF-A0A2E2G6V4-F1
#
_cell.length_a   1.000
_cell.length_b   1.000
_cell.length_c   1.000
_cell.angle_alpha   90.00
_cell.angle_beta   90.00
_cell.angle_gamma   90.00
#
_symmetry.space_group_name_H-M   'P 1'
#
loop_
_entity.id
_entity.type
_entity.pdbx_description
1 polymer ?
#
loop_
_entity_poly.entity_id
_entity_poly.type
_entity_poly.pdbx_seq_one_letter_code
_entity_poly.pdbx_strand_id
1 'polypeptide(L)'
;MAPVAAAASKTSAPSRSVSVDVDLVRSYLRDIGRVPLLTHEQEITLGRQVQDLMELEALESEIESRDGTKPSPQQLSKAAGMSSLQLKRKLQHGRRAKERMVAANLRLVVSVAKKYPKRNMELLDLIQ
;
A
#
# COMPACT_ATOMS: atom_id res chain seq x y z
N MET A 1 -26.28 18.78 61.72
CA MET A 1 -26.24 17.70 60.71
C MET A 1 -26.11 18.32 59.33
N ALA A 2 -24.88 18.42 58.83
CA ALA A 2 -24.59 18.38 57.39
C ALA A 2 -24.57 16.90 56.98
N PRO A 3 -24.82 16.47 55.71
CA PRO A 3 -24.10 16.85 54.48
C PRO A 3 -25.09 16.99 53.27
N VAL A 4 -24.76 17.24 51.99
CA VAL A 4 -23.84 16.57 51.06
C VAL A 4 -23.56 17.52 49.89
N ALA A 5 -22.28 17.81 49.67
CA ALA A 5 -21.78 18.37 48.42
C ALA A 5 -21.65 17.24 47.38
N ALA A 6 -22.18 17.43 46.18
CA ALA A 6 -21.93 16.54 45.07
C ALA A 6 -21.86 17.31 43.74
N ALA A 7 -20.86 16.91 42.95
CA ALA A 7 -20.73 17.04 41.50
C ALA A 7 -20.39 18.42 40.91
N ALA A 8 -19.14 18.54 40.43
CA ALA A 8 -18.87 18.37 39.00
C ALA A 8 -17.35 18.47 38.72
N SER A 9 -16.67 17.34 38.74
CA SER A 9 -15.34 17.17 38.14
C SER A 9 -15.50 17.15 36.61
N LYS A 10 -15.29 18.31 35.96
CA LYS A 10 -15.15 18.38 34.50
C LYS A 10 -13.72 17.98 34.12
N THR A 11 -13.50 16.70 33.83
CA THR A 11 -12.32 16.22 33.12
C THR A 11 -12.52 16.44 31.61
N SER A 12 -11.99 17.55 31.07
CA SER A 12 -11.94 17.79 29.63
C SER A 12 -10.52 17.55 29.09
N ALA A 13 -10.25 16.35 28.61
CA ALA A 13 -9.19 16.10 27.63
C ALA A 13 -9.41 14.75 26.92
N PRO A 14 -10.00 14.77 25.71
CA PRO A 14 -9.41 14.00 24.62
C PRO A 14 -9.48 14.80 23.31
N SER A 15 -8.80 15.94 23.22
CA SER A 15 -8.80 16.75 21.99
C SER A 15 -7.55 16.58 21.13
N ARG A 16 -6.46 16.04 21.69
CA ARG A 16 -5.14 16.01 21.04
C ARG A 16 -4.88 14.77 20.18
N SER A 17 -5.50 13.63 20.49
CA SER A 17 -5.40 12.40 19.68
C SER A 17 -6.21 12.52 18.39
N VAL A 18 -7.48 12.91 18.52
CA VAL A 18 -8.41 13.08 17.39
C VAL A 18 -7.87 14.08 16.36
N SER A 19 -7.19 15.14 16.77
CA SER A 19 -6.57 16.09 15.83
C SER A 19 -5.42 15.48 15.02
N VAL A 20 -4.63 14.59 15.63
CA VAL A 20 -3.51 13.92 14.96
C VAL A 20 -4.02 12.92 13.93
N ASP A 21 -5.04 12.11 14.28
CA ASP A 21 -5.64 11.12 13.36
C ASP A 21 -6.26 11.79 12.12
N VAL A 22 -6.99 12.89 12.32
CA VAL A 22 -7.57 13.66 11.22
C VAL A 22 -6.49 14.23 10.28
N ASP A 23 -5.34 14.64 10.83
CA ASP A 23 -4.24 15.17 10.03
C ASP A 23 -3.47 14.08 9.28
N LEU A 24 -3.35 12.87 9.84
CA LEU A 24 -2.81 11.69 9.14
C LEU A 24 -3.71 11.29 7.96
N VAL A 25 -5.02 11.22 8.18
CA VAL A 25 -6.00 10.92 7.13
C VAL A 25 -5.96 11.98 6.03
N ARG A 26 -5.90 13.27 6.38
CA ARG A 26 -5.75 14.36 5.39
C ARG A 26 -4.44 14.28 4.62
N SER A 27 -3.35 13.91 5.28
CA SER A 27 -2.05 13.71 4.61
C SER A 27 -2.14 12.55 3.62
N TYR A 28 -2.64 11.39 4.05
CA TYR A 28 -2.81 10.21 3.21
C TYR A 28 -3.69 10.49 1.97
N LEU A 29 -4.84 11.15 2.17
CA LEU A 29 -5.74 11.54 1.08
C LEU A 29 -5.09 12.52 0.08
N ARG A 30 -4.23 13.42 0.57
CA ARG A 30 -3.46 14.34 -0.28
C ARG A 30 -2.41 13.59 -1.08
N ASP A 31 -1.72 12.63 -0.47
CA ASP A 31 -0.65 11.87 -1.11
C ASP A 31 -1.18 10.94 -2.20
N ILE A 32 -2.27 10.20 -1.95
CA ILE A 32 -2.92 9.38 -3.00
C ILE A 32 -3.60 10.25 -4.08
N GLY A 33 -4.01 11.48 -3.74
CA GLY A 33 -4.61 12.43 -4.68
C GLY A 33 -3.63 12.98 -5.72
N ARG A 34 -2.32 12.90 -5.46
CA ARG A 34 -1.25 13.33 -6.38
C ARG A 34 -1.01 12.35 -7.52
N VAL A 35 -1.36 11.08 -7.35
CA VAL A 35 -1.15 10.05 -8.38
C VAL A 35 -2.37 10.02 -9.32
N PRO A 36 -2.22 10.34 -10.61
CA PRO A 36 -3.33 10.27 -11.56
C PRO A 36 -3.80 8.82 -11.75
N LEU A 37 -5.08 8.64 -12.11
CA LEU A 37 -5.60 7.34 -12.52
C LEU A 37 -4.83 6.85 -13.74
N LEU A 38 -4.65 5.53 -13.84
CA LEU A 38 -4.03 4.93 -15.01
C LEU A 38 -4.98 4.98 -16.20
N THR A 39 -4.42 5.19 -17.39
CA THR A 39 -5.15 4.93 -18.63
C THR A 39 -5.16 3.43 -18.91
N HIS A 40 -6.10 2.96 -19.73
CA HIS A 40 -6.18 1.54 -20.12
C HIS A 40 -4.85 1.01 -20.69
N GLU A 41 -4.17 1.79 -21.53
CA GLU A 41 -2.86 1.41 -22.08
C GLU A 41 -1.76 1.32 -20.99
N GLN A 42 -1.82 2.21 -19.99
CA GLN A 42 -0.90 2.16 -18.85
C GLN A 42 -1.17 0.93 -17.99
N GLU A 43 -2.43 0.57 -17.77
CA GLU A 43 -2.79 -0.66 -17.04
C GLU A 43 -2.25 -1.90 -17.72
N ILE A 44 -2.39 -2.01 -19.06
CA ILE A 44 -1.84 -3.13 -19.81
C ILE A 44 -0.31 -3.18 -19.69
N THR A 45 0.36 -2.04 -19.86
CA THR A 45 1.82 -1.96 -19.84
C THR A 45 2.39 -2.30 -18.46
N LEU A 46 1.83 -1.69 -17.41
CA LEU A 46 2.26 -1.95 -16.03
C LEU A 46 1.90 -3.37 -15.61
N GLY A 47 0.73 -3.88 -16.01
CA GLY A 47 0.31 -5.25 -15.76
C GLY A 47 1.30 -6.28 -16.30
N ARG A 48 1.79 -6.10 -17.54
CA ARG A 48 2.85 -6.95 -18.09
C ARG A 48 4.15 -6.89 -17.29
N GLN A 49 4.56 -5.69 -16.86
CA GLN A 49 5.77 -5.53 -16.04
C GLN A 49 5.64 -6.18 -14.65
N VAL A 50 4.43 -6.16 -14.07
CA VAL A 50 4.14 -6.85 -12.80
C VAL A 50 4.09 -8.35 -13.02
N GLN A 51 3.52 -8.84 -14.11
CA GLN A 51 3.52 -10.27 -14.45
C GLN A 51 4.96 -10.81 -14.57
N ASP A 52 5.81 -10.11 -15.32
CA ASP A 52 7.24 -10.42 -15.44
C ASP A 52 7.93 -10.45 -14.06
N LEU A 53 7.57 -9.54 -13.15
CA LEU A 53 8.11 -9.53 -11.78
C LEU A 53 7.67 -10.78 -11.01
N MET A 54 6.38 -11.13 -11.07
CA MET A 54 5.81 -12.25 -10.34
C MET A 54 6.44 -13.58 -10.79
N GLU A 55 6.73 -13.74 -12.08
CA GLU A 55 7.46 -14.89 -12.62
C GLU A 55 8.88 -14.98 -12.04
N LEU A 56 9.59 -13.86 -11.94
CA LEU A 56 10.92 -13.81 -11.34
C LEU A 56 10.89 -14.08 -9.83
N GLU A 57 9.91 -13.54 -9.10
CA GLU A 57 9.71 -13.79 -7.67
C GLU A 57 9.34 -15.26 -7.40
N ALA A 58 8.52 -15.87 -8.28
CA ALA A 58 8.18 -17.29 -8.20
C ALA A 58 9.40 -18.18 -8.44
N LEU A 59 10.23 -17.85 -9.44
CA LEU A 59 11.48 -18.56 -9.71
C LEU A 59 12.47 -18.42 -8.54
N GLU A 60 12.58 -17.23 -7.97
CA GLU A 60 13.38 -16.97 -6.77
C GLU A 60 12.92 -17.87 -5.60
N SER A 61 11.61 -17.94 -5.35
CA SER A 61 11.02 -18.76 -4.30
C SER A 61 11.17 -20.26 -4.54
N GLU A 62 11.11 -20.73 -5.80
CA GLU A 62 11.33 -22.13 -6.15
C GLU A 62 12.78 -22.54 -5.86
N ILE A 63 13.75 -21.71 -6.23
CA ILE A 63 15.17 -21.98 -5.94
C ILE A 63 15.43 -21.94 -4.44
N GLU A 64 14.86 -20.97 -3.73
CA GLU A 64 14.98 -20.87 -2.27
C GLU A 64 14.40 -22.10 -1.56
N SER A 65 13.28 -22.64 -2.04
CA SER A 65 12.67 -23.86 -1.51
C SER A 65 13.51 -25.11 -1.76
N ARG A 66 14.26 -25.15 -2.88
CA ARG A 66 15.14 -26.27 -3.23
C ARG A 66 16.47 -26.23 -2.50
N ASP A 67 17.11 -25.06 -2.45
CA ASP A 67 18.47 -24.88 -1.93
C ASP A 67 18.48 -24.45 -0.45
N GLY A 68 17.31 -24.18 0.15
CA GLY A 68 17.15 -23.74 1.53
C GLY A 68 17.75 -22.35 1.83
N THR A 69 18.21 -21.65 0.80
CA THR A 69 18.86 -20.35 0.89
C THR A 69 18.40 -19.44 -0.23
N LYS A 70 18.34 -18.14 0.05
CA LYS A 70 17.94 -17.14 -0.94
C LYS A 70 18.91 -17.13 -2.12
N PRO A 71 18.45 -17.26 -3.38
CA PRO A 71 19.35 -17.33 -4.52
C PRO A 71 20.06 -15.99 -4.74
N SER A 72 21.34 -16.08 -5.06
CA SER A 72 22.12 -14.92 -5.49
C SER A 72 21.57 -14.35 -6.80
N PRO A 73 21.78 -13.05 -7.08
CA PRO A 73 21.39 -12.45 -8.36
C PRO A 73 21.97 -13.18 -9.58
N GLN A 74 23.13 -13.83 -9.42
CA GLN A 74 23.78 -14.61 -10.47
C GLN A 74 23.05 -15.95 -10.71
N GLN A 75 22.66 -16.66 -9.64
CA GLN A 75 21.85 -17.87 -9.76
C GLN A 75 20.50 -17.57 -10.39
N LEU A 76 19.82 -16.51 -9.95
CA LEU A 76 18.52 -16.13 -10.49
C LEU A 76 18.61 -15.70 -11.97
N SER A 77 19.64 -14.95 -12.36
CA SER A 77 19.84 -14.54 -13.76
C SER A 77 20.15 -15.74 -14.68
N LYS A 78 20.94 -16.70 -14.19
CA LYS A 78 21.21 -17.96 -14.88
C LYS A 78 19.93 -18.80 -15.03
N ALA A 79 19.15 -18.94 -13.95
CA ALA A 79 17.89 -19.69 -13.97
C ALA A 79 16.84 -19.04 -14.89
N ALA A 80 16.78 -17.70 -14.92
CA ALA A 80 15.89 -16.95 -15.78
C ALA A 80 16.39 -16.81 -17.24
N GLY A 81 17.56 -17.39 -17.57
CA GLY A 81 18.12 -17.37 -18.93
C GLY A 81 18.48 -15.97 -19.44
N MET A 82 18.85 -15.03 -18.56
CA MET A 82 19.13 -13.63 -18.93
C MET A 82 20.39 -13.08 -18.27
N SER A 83 20.93 -11.97 -18.79
CA SER A 83 22.07 -11.31 -18.13
C SER A 83 21.68 -10.72 -16.78
N SER A 84 22.64 -10.58 -15.88
CA SER A 84 22.46 -9.92 -14.57
C SER A 84 21.94 -8.49 -14.71
N LEU A 85 22.35 -7.77 -15.76
CA LEU A 85 21.85 -6.42 -16.07
C LEU A 85 20.37 -6.44 -16.49
N GLN A 86 19.98 -7.37 -17.37
CA GLN A 86 18.59 -7.52 -17.79
C GLN A 86 17.70 -7.92 -16.61
N LEU A 87 18.14 -8.86 -15.78
CA LEU A 87 17.43 -9.25 -14.57
C LEU A 87 17.21 -8.04 -13.66
N LYS A 88 18.27 -7.28 -13.37
CA LYS A 88 18.19 -6.10 -12.51
C LYS A 88 17.21 -5.06 -13.07
N ARG A 89 17.21 -4.83 -14.39
CA ARG A 89 16.26 -3.93 -15.05
C ARG A 89 14.83 -4.44 -14.92
N LYS A 90 14.56 -5.71 -15.23
CA LYS A 90 13.22 -6.31 -15.09
C LYS A 90 12.69 -6.21 -13.66
N LEU A 91 13.50 -6.55 -12.67
CA LEU A 91 13.13 -6.42 -11.26
C LEU A 91 12.82 -4.97 -10.88
N GLN A 92 13.63 -3.99 -11.32
CA GLN A 92 13.38 -2.59 -11.04
C GLN A 92 12.11 -2.06 -11.73
N HIS A 93 11.91 -2.38 -13.00
CA HIS A 93 10.73 -1.98 -13.75
C HIS A 93 9.47 -2.60 -13.15
N GLY A 94 9.49 -3.89 -12.86
CA GLY A 94 8.38 -4.60 -12.25
C GLY A 94 8.01 -4.06 -10.87
N ARG A 95 8.99 -3.79 -10.00
CA ARG A 95 8.72 -3.21 -8.67
C ARG A 95 8.09 -1.82 -8.77
N ARG A 96 8.65 -0.95 -9.62
CA ARG A 96 8.07 0.37 -9.89
C ARG A 96 6.67 0.28 -10.50
N ALA A 97 6.43 -0.71 -11.36
CA ALA A 97 5.12 -0.93 -11.95
C ALA A 97 4.09 -1.35 -10.90
N LYS A 98 4.46 -2.29 -10.03
CA LYS A 98 3.65 -2.74 -8.90
C LYS A 98 3.28 -1.59 -7.98
N GLU A 99 4.27 -0.79 -7.57
CA GLU A 99 4.05 0.42 -6.75
C GLU A 99 3.09 1.41 -7.43
N ARG A 100 3.29 1.68 -8.72
CA ARG A 100 2.44 2.60 -9.48
C ARG A 100 1.01 2.08 -9.63
N MET A 101 0.83 0.79 -9.89
CA MET A 101 -0.49 0.16 -9.97
C MET A 101 -1.22 0.22 -8.62
N VAL A 102 -0.54 -0.10 -7.52
CA VAL A 102 -1.12 0.00 -6.17
C VAL A 102 -1.53 1.44 -5.87
N ALA A 103 -0.64 2.42 -6.10
CA ALA A 103 -0.94 3.82 -5.83
C ALA A 103 -2.14 4.36 -6.63
N ALA A 104 -2.28 3.96 -7.90
CA ALA A 104 -3.43 4.34 -8.71
C ALA A 104 -4.74 3.69 -8.23
N ASN A 105 -4.70 2.43 -7.80
CA ASN A 105 -5.87 1.70 -7.32
C ASN A 105 -6.33 2.15 -5.92
N LEU A 106 -5.42 2.59 -5.05
CA LEU A 106 -5.78 3.19 -3.75
C LEU A 106 -6.68 4.43 -3.92
N ARG A 107 -6.47 5.21 -4.99
CA ARG A 107 -7.33 6.34 -5.34
C ARG A 107 -8.73 5.90 -5.78
N LEU A 108 -8.85 4.77 -6.48
CA LEU A 108 -10.14 4.17 -6.84
C LEU A 108 -10.91 3.80 -5.57
N VAL A 109 -10.27 3.08 -4.63
CA VAL A 109 -10.88 2.67 -3.35
C VAL A 109 -11.44 3.88 -2.60
N VAL A 110 -10.67 4.96 -2.48
CA VAL A 110 -11.13 6.19 -1.82
C VAL A 110 -12.24 6.90 -2.61
N SER A 111 -12.19 6.91 -3.94
CA SER A 111 -13.26 7.51 -4.77
C SER A 111 -14.59 6.75 -4.67
N VAL A 112 -14.55 5.42 -4.47
CA VAL A 112 -15.71 4.57 -4.23
C VAL A 112 -16.19 4.73 -2.79
N ALA A 113 -15.29 4.72 -1.80
CA ALA A 113 -15.60 4.94 -0.39
C ALA A 113 -16.32 6.29 -0.15
N LYS A 114 -15.91 7.35 -0.86
CA LYS A 114 -16.58 8.66 -0.82
C LYS A 114 -18.06 8.62 -1.25
N LYS A 115 -18.49 7.63 -2.03
CA LYS A 115 -19.88 7.46 -2.48
C LYS A 115 -20.77 6.75 -1.44
N TYR A 116 -20.20 6.21 -0.36
CA TYR A 116 -20.94 5.55 0.72
C TYR A 116 -20.86 6.34 2.03
N PRO A 117 -21.57 7.48 2.16
CA PRO A 117 -21.68 8.19 3.43
C PRO A 117 -22.68 7.48 4.34
N LYS A 118 -22.32 6.33 4.91
CA LYS A 118 -23.10 5.70 5.98
C LYS A 118 -22.40 5.90 7.32
N ARG A 119 -22.98 6.83 8.10
CA ARG A 119 -22.92 7.01 9.56
C ARG A 119 -22.09 5.95 10.31
N ASN A 120 -21.03 6.43 10.98
CA ASN A 120 -20.33 5.79 12.10
C ASN A 120 -19.37 4.64 11.80
N MET A 121 -18.71 4.63 10.63
CA MET A 121 -17.43 3.92 10.49
C MET A 121 -16.33 4.93 10.25
N GLU A 122 -15.32 4.92 11.13
CA GLU A 122 -14.08 5.66 10.94
C GLU A 122 -13.51 5.27 9.57
N LEU A 123 -13.19 6.26 8.74
CA LEU A 123 -12.61 6.08 7.41
C LEU A 123 -11.36 5.17 7.40
N LEU A 124 -10.73 4.99 8.56
CA LEU A 124 -9.59 4.11 8.81
C LEU A 124 -9.93 2.61 8.70
N ASP A 125 -11.13 2.18 9.12
CA ASP A 125 -11.54 0.76 9.07
C ASP A 125 -11.85 0.26 7.64
N LEU A 126 -11.95 1.18 6.67
CA LEU A 126 -12.26 0.84 5.28
C LEU A 126 -11.03 0.79 4.36
N ILE A 127 -9.84 1.14 4.87
CA ILE A 127 -8.62 1.36 4.06
C ILE A 127 -7.48 0.40 4.45
N GLN A 128 -7.63 -0.45 5.48
CA GLN A 128 -6.63 -1.46 5.87
C GLN A 128 -6.77 -2.77 5.09
#